data_AF-A0AAV8XM02-F1
#
_entry.id   AF-A0AAV8XM02-F1
#
_cell.length_a   1.000
_cell.length_b   1.000
_cell.length_c   1.000
_cell.angle_alpha   90.00
_cell.angle_beta   90.00
_cell.angle_gamma   90.00
#
_symmetry.space_group_name_H-M   'P 1'
#
loop_
_entity.id
_entity.type
_entity.pdbx_description
1 polymer ?
#
loop_
_entity_poly.entity_id
_entity_poly.type
_entity_poly.pdbx_seq_one_letter_code
_entity_poly.pdbx_strand_id
1 'polypeptide(L)'
;MDGRINHTQLKKEFQEKYKSRVTKLLNTLLSGGNLIKAINSWAVPVLTYSFGIVKWSVNDLDELDRLTRRLLTKFRHLHTNSSVIRLYLPRRRGGRGLLNIKNQCLNQEASLRRKLLTNRDPLITAVAREDAGYTPLSLGCELIPVDLQMDIK
;
A
#
# COMPACT_ATOMS: atom_id res chain seq x y z
N MET A 1 20.66 23.30 3.19
CA MET A 1 19.75 22.42 2.43
C MET A 1 18.96 21.62 3.45
N ASP A 2 17.76 22.05 3.82
CA ASP A 2 16.96 21.39 4.85
C ASP A 2 16.56 19.99 4.38
N GLY A 3 17.28 18.96 4.87
CA GLY A 3 17.13 17.55 4.51
C GLY A 3 15.84 16.88 5.03
N ARG A 4 14.76 17.64 5.19
CA ARG A 4 13.46 17.10 5.64
C ARG A 4 12.64 16.65 4.44
N ILE A 5 12.30 15.36 4.42
CA ILE A 5 11.39 14.80 3.41
C ILE A 5 10.03 15.48 3.52
N ASN A 6 9.57 16.15 2.47
CA ASN A 6 8.23 16.73 2.42
C ASN A 6 7.18 15.62 2.19
N HIS A 7 6.78 14.96 3.29
CA HIS A 7 5.84 13.84 3.24
C HIS A 7 4.48 14.23 2.65
N THR A 8 4.00 15.45 2.91
CA THR A 8 2.67 15.89 2.44
C THR A 8 2.62 16.03 0.92
N GLN A 9 3.65 16.64 0.33
CA GLN A 9 3.73 16.78 -1.12
C GLN A 9 3.90 15.41 -1.80
N LEU A 10 4.80 14.57 -1.28
CA LEU A 10 5.04 13.24 -1.84
C LEU A 10 3.77 12.38 -1.82
N LYS A 11 3.01 12.38 -0.71
CA LYS A 11 1.73 11.66 -0.62
C LYS A 11 0.78 12.07 -1.74
N LYS A 12 0.61 13.37 -1.97
CA LYS A 12 -0.26 13.90 -3.04
C LYS A 12 0.22 13.44 -4.42
N GLU A 13 1.51 13.54 -4.70
CA GLU A 13 2.07 13.10 -5.98
C GLU A 13 1.86 11.59 -6.23
N PHE A 14 2.06 10.75 -5.21
CA PHE A 14 1.82 9.31 -5.31
C PHE A 14 0.33 9.00 -5.48
N GLN A 15 -0.57 9.69 -4.74
CA GLN A 15 -2.02 9.54 -4.89
C GLN A 15 -2.50 9.94 -6.29
N GLU A 16 -2.01 11.05 -6.83
CA GLU A 16 -2.36 11.52 -8.17
C GLU A 16 -1.85 10.57 -9.26
N LYS A 17 -0.59 10.12 -9.15
CA LYS A 17 -0.02 9.11 -10.07
C LYS A 17 -0.82 7.80 -10.02
N TYR A 18 -1.17 7.34 -8.82
CA TYR A 18 -1.99 6.15 -8.63
C TYR A 18 -3.38 6.32 -9.28
N LYS A 19 -4.08 7.42 -8.96
CA LYS A 19 -5.39 7.77 -9.55
C LYS A 19 -5.32 7.82 -11.08
N SER A 20 -4.27 8.42 -11.63
CA SER A 20 -4.06 8.51 -13.08
C SER A 20 -3.89 7.12 -13.71
N ARG A 21 -3.08 6.24 -13.13
CA ARG A 21 -2.92 4.86 -13.61
C ARG A 21 -4.22 4.07 -13.54
N VAL A 22 -4.93 4.12 -12.41
CA VAL A 22 -6.22 3.44 -12.26
C VAL A 22 -7.23 3.96 -13.29
N THR A 23 -7.33 5.27 -13.49
CA THR A 23 -8.22 5.87 -14.49
C THR A 23 -7.88 5.41 -15.91
N LYS A 24 -6.59 5.36 -16.27
CA LYS A 24 -6.14 4.83 -17.56
C LYS A 24 -6.55 3.38 -17.75
N LEU A 25 -6.36 2.52 -16.74
CA LEU A 25 -6.79 1.12 -16.79
C LEU A 25 -8.31 1.00 -16.94
N LEU A 26 -9.09 1.83 -16.25
CA LEU A 26 -10.56 1.79 -16.31
C LEU A 26 -11.12 2.26 -17.66
N ASN A 27 -10.37 3.07 -18.40
CA ASN A 27 -10.72 3.44 -19.78
C ASN A 27 -10.42 2.33 -20.80
N THR A 28 -9.73 1.26 -20.42
CA THR A 28 -9.44 0.14 -21.33
C THR A 28 -10.61 -0.82 -21.41
N LEU A 29 -10.73 -1.54 -22.54
CA LEU A 29 -11.73 -2.61 -22.74
C LEU A 29 -11.33 -3.94 -22.08
N LEU A 30 -10.65 -3.89 -20.92
CA LEU A 30 -10.24 -5.10 -20.21
C LEU A 30 -11.43 -5.76 -19.50
N SER A 31 -11.46 -7.10 -19.52
CA SER A 31 -12.40 -7.86 -18.72
C SER A 31 -12.20 -7.58 -17.23
N GLY A 32 -13.25 -7.69 -16.42
CA GLY A 32 -13.15 -7.43 -14.97
C GLY A 32 -12.09 -8.30 -14.26
N GLY A 33 -11.73 -9.46 -14.81
CA GLY A 33 -10.58 -10.26 -14.38
C GLY A 33 -9.24 -9.61 -14.64
N ASN A 34 -9.01 -9.28 -15.90
CA ASN A 34 -7.76 -8.72 -16.35
C ASN A 34 -7.54 -7.31 -15.82
N LEU A 35 -8.61 -6.52 -15.66
CA LEU A 35 -8.58 -5.20 -15.06
C LEU A 35 -8.04 -5.24 -13.62
N ILE A 36 -8.58 -6.12 -12.77
CA ILE A 36 -8.10 -6.23 -11.37
C ILE A 36 -6.65 -6.71 -11.33
N LYS A 37 -6.27 -7.66 -12.20
CA LYS A 37 -4.87 -8.08 -12.34
C LYS A 37 -3.97 -6.92 -12.76
N ALA A 38 -4.39 -6.11 -13.72
CA ALA A 38 -3.65 -4.94 -14.18
C ALA A 38 -3.50 -3.87 -13.07
N ILE A 39 -4.55 -3.62 -12.27
CA ILE A 39 -4.48 -2.71 -11.12
C ILE A 39 -3.43 -3.22 -10.11
N ASN A 40 -3.50 -4.50 -9.76
CA ASN A 40 -2.57 -5.13 -8.82
C ASN A 40 -1.12 -5.09 -9.32
N SER A 41 -0.89 -5.30 -10.61
CA SER A 41 0.46 -5.39 -11.19
C SER A 41 1.05 -4.04 -11.62
N TRP A 42 0.25 -3.04 -11.97
CA TRP A 42 0.74 -1.77 -12.53
C TRP A 42 0.41 -0.54 -11.69
N ALA A 43 -0.78 -0.47 -11.09
CA ALA A 43 -1.17 0.68 -10.29
C ALA A 43 -0.64 0.59 -8.85
N VAL A 44 -0.83 -0.55 -8.19
CA VAL A 44 -0.41 -0.75 -6.79
C VAL A 44 1.08 -0.53 -6.55
N PRO A 45 2.02 -0.98 -7.43
CA PRO A 45 3.45 -0.78 -7.20
C PRO A 45 3.90 0.69 -7.11
N VAL A 46 3.12 1.64 -7.65
CA VAL A 46 3.38 3.09 -7.47
C VAL A 46 3.41 3.46 -6.00
N LEU A 47 2.49 2.90 -5.22
CA LEU A 47 2.38 3.13 -3.78
C LEU A 47 3.39 2.29 -3.02
N THR A 48 3.66 1.05 -3.46
CA THR A 48 4.59 0.14 -2.78
C THR A 48 6.00 0.72 -2.62
N TYR A 49 6.48 1.47 -3.62
CA TYR A 49 7.78 2.15 -3.52
C TYR A 49 7.81 3.19 -2.38
N SER A 50 6.67 3.85 -2.14
CA SER A 50 6.56 4.89 -1.12
C SER A 50 6.41 4.36 0.30
N PHE A 51 5.93 3.13 0.51
CA PHE A 51 5.62 2.59 1.85
C PHE A 51 6.85 2.53 2.77
N GLY A 52 8.05 2.28 2.23
CA GLY A 52 9.27 2.25 3.04
C GLY A 52 9.88 3.62 3.35
N ILE A 53 9.40 4.70 2.72
CA ILE A 53 10.03 6.04 2.74
C ILE A 53 9.08 7.07 3.35
N VAL A 54 7.82 7.05 2.93
CA VAL A 54 6.79 8.02 3.32
C VAL A 54 5.94 7.41 4.43
N LYS A 55 5.74 8.17 5.51
CA LYS A 55 4.87 7.77 6.63
C LYS A 55 3.40 7.85 6.23
N TRP A 56 2.82 6.73 5.81
CA TRP A 56 1.39 6.65 5.50
C TRP A 56 0.58 6.50 6.80
N SER A 57 -0.42 7.35 6.99
CA SER A 57 -1.37 7.16 8.09
C SER A 57 -2.47 6.19 7.69
N VAL A 58 -3.13 5.58 8.69
CA VAL A 58 -4.29 4.70 8.43
C VAL A 58 -5.38 5.43 7.63
N ASN A 59 -5.61 6.72 7.94
CA ASN A 59 -6.58 7.55 7.25
C ASN A 59 -6.21 7.77 5.77
N ASP A 60 -4.92 7.99 5.46
CA ASP A 60 -4.45 8.16 4.09
C ASP A 60 -4.68 6.88 3.26
N LEU A 61 -4.43 5.72 3.88
CA LEU A 61 -4.60 4.41 3.24
C LEU A 61 -6.09 4.09 3.03
N ASP A 62 -6.95 4.43 4.00
CA ASP A 62 -8.39 4.29 3.87
C ASP A 62 -8.97 5.24 2.81
N GLU A 63 -8.42 6.44 2.67
CA GLU A 63 -8.81 7.38 1.62
C GLU A 63 -8.43 6.87 0.23
N LEU A 64 -7.22 6.31 0.07
CA LEU A 64 -6.81 5.63 -1.16
C LEU A 64 -7.74 4.49 -1.53
N ASP A 65 -8.16 3.70 -0.54
CA ASP A 65 -9.10 2.61 -0.75
C ASP A 65 -10.50 3.10 -1.19
N ARG A 66 -11.02 4.12 -0.50
CA ARG A 66 -12.27 4.80 -0.88
C ARG A 66 -12.18 5.41 -2.27
N LEU A 67 -11.03 5.99 -2.64
CA LEU A 67 -10.78 6.52 -3.98
C LEU A 67 -10.86 5.42 -5.03
N THR A 68 -10.19 4.28 -4.81
CA THR A 68 -10.22 3.14 -5.74
C THR A 68 -11.64 2.63 -5.95
N ARG A 69 -12.41 2.47 -4.87
CA ARG A 69 -13.83 2.07 -4.96
C ARG A 69 -14.68 3.10 -5.69
N ARG A 70 -14.52 4.39 -5.40
CA ARG A 70 -15.21 5.48 -6.12
C ARG A 70 -14.91 5.44 -7.62
N LEU A 71 -13.65 5.23 -8.01
CA LEU A 71 -13.28 5.09 -9.42
C LEU A 71 -13.93 3.86 -10.07
N LEU A 72 -13.88 2.70 -9.42
CA LEU A 72 -14.50 1.48 -9.96
C LEU A 72 -16.02 1.64 -10.15
N THR A 73 -16.71 2.31 -9.23
CA THR A 73 -18.14 2.59 -9.34
C THR A 73 -18.42 3.62 -10.44
N LYS A 74 -17.61 4.69 -10.53
CA LYS A 74 -17.74 5.72 -11.57
C LYS A 74 -17.64 5.14 -12.98
N PHE A 75 -16.69 4.23 -13.19
CA PHE A 75 -16.48 3.55 -14.48
C PHE A 75 -17.36 2.30 -14.66
N ARG A 76 -18.39 2.11 -13.83
CA ARG A 76 -19.38 1.00 -13.91
C ARG A 76 -18.79 -0.41 -13.80
N HIS A 77 -17.59 -0.56 -13.25
CA HIS A 77 -16.99 -1.88 -12.98
C HIS A 77 -17.43 -2.45 -11.62
N LEU A 78 -17.98 -1.61 -10.73
CA LEU A 78 -18.49 -1.99 -9.41
C LEU A 78 -19.88 -1.39 -9.20
N HIS A 79 -20.80 -2.17 -8.64
CA HIS A 79 -22.11 -1.68 -8.23
C HIS A 79 -22.02 -0.96 -6.89
N THR A 80 -22.78 0.11 -6.68
CA THR A 80 -22.75 0.93 -5.44
C THR A 80 -22.99 0.09 -4.18
N ASN A 81 -23.92 -0.87 -4.24
CA ASN A 81 -24.25 -1.77 -3.12
C ASN A 81 -23.45 -3.08 -3.14
N SER A 82 -22.33 -3.13 -3.87
CA SER A 82 -21.51 -4.34 -3.92
C SER A 82 -20.78 -4.57 -2.59
N SER A 83 -20.69 -5.83 -2.16
CA SER A 83 -19.95 -6.21 -0.95
C SER A 83 -18.48 -5.80 -1.05
N VAL A 84 -18.04 -4.99 -0.08
CA VAL A 84 -16.66 -4.53 0.06
C VAL A 84 -15.72 -5.71 0.32
N ILE A 85 -16.12 -6.66 1.17
CA ILE A 85 -15.32 -7.85 1.50
C ILE A 85 -15.05 -8.68 0.24
N ARG A 86 -16.05 -8.84 -0.63
CA ARG A 86 -15.91 -9.60 -1.87
C ARG A 86 -14.89 -8.98 -2.83
N LEU A 87 -14.66 -7.67 -2.77
CA LEU A 87 -13.68 -6.99 -3.62
C LEU A 87 -12.25 -7.48 -3.35
N TYR A 88 -11.88 -7.64 -2.08
CA TYR A 88 -10.52 -8.05 -1.67
C TYR A 88 -10.36 -9.57 -1.57
N LEU A 89 -11.45 -10.31 -1.42
CA LEU A 89 -11.40 -11.77 -1.33
C LEU A 89 -10.76 -12.36 -2.61
N PRO A 90 -9.86 -13.36 -2.52
CA PRO A 90 -9.25 -13.98 -3.68
C PRO A 90 -10.29 -14.61 -4.61
N ARG A 91 -10.01 -14.62 -5.91
CA ARG A 91 -10.91 -15.23 -6.92
C ARG A 91 -11.14 -16.71 -6.70
N ARG A 92 -10.12 -17.43 -6.23
CA ARG A 92 -10.22 -18.86 -5.88
C ARG A 92 -11.25 -19.13 -4.78
N ARG A 93 -11.61 -18.11 -3.99
CA ARG A 93 -12.62 -18.16 -2.93
C ARG A 93 -13.92 -17.41 -3.31
N GLY A 94 -14.16 -17.14 -4.59
CA GLY A 94 -15.38 -16.47 -5.07
C GLY A 94 -15.38 -14.93 -5.01
N GLY A 95 -14.23 -14.32 -4.65
CA GLY A 95 -14.06 -12.86 -4.63
C GLY A 95 -13.57 -12.25 -5.95
N ARG A 96 -13.17 -10.98 -5.92
CA ARG A 96 -12.61 -10.27 -7.08
C ARG A 96 -11.08 -10.20 -7.09
N GLY A 97 -10.42 -10.31 -5.93
CA GLY A 97 -8.97 -10.39 -5.77
C GLY A 97 -8.24 -9.06 -5.92
N LEU A 98 -8.87 -7.93 -5.59
CA LEU A 98 -8.16 -6.65 -5.49
C LEU A 98 -7.24 -6.66 -4.27
N LEU A 99 -6.01 -6.20 -4.40
CA LEU A 99 -5.10 -6.08 -3.26
C LEU A 99 -5.57 -4.99 -2.31
N ASN A 100 -5.64 -5.31 -1.01
CA ASN A 100 -5.88 -4.30 0.03
C ASN A 100 -4.61 -3.49 0.26
N ILE A 101 -4.67 -2.18 -0.03
CA ILE A 101 -3.53 -1.25 0.05
C ILE A 101 -2.99 -1.16 1.48
N LYS A 102 -3.87 -1.17 2.49
CA LYS A 102 -3.48 -1.11 3.91
C LYS A 102 -2.64 -2.33 4.31
N ASN A 103 -3.12 -3.53 3.98
CA ASN A 103 -2.39 -4.77 4.26
C ASN A 103 -1.06 -4.80 3.49
N GLN A 104 -1.03 -4.28 2.27
CA GLN A 104 0.21 -4.19 1.50
C GLN A 104 1.24 -3.23 2.12
N CYS A 105 0.79 -2.11 2.69
CA CYS A 105 1.66 -1.18 3.42
C CYS A 105 2.33 -1.88 4.61
N LEU A 106 1.51 -2.47 5.49
CA LEU A 106 1.99 -3.15 6.70
C LEU A 106 2.93 -4.33 6.37
N ASN A 107 2.55 -5.16 5.40
CA ASN A 107 3.37 -6.29 4.98
C ASN A 107 4.72 -5.83 4.40
N GLN A 108 4.72 -4.73 3.65
CA GLN A 108 5.94 -4.20 3.04
C GLN A 108 6.86 -3.60 4.11
N GLU A 109 6.33 -2.82 5.04
CA GLU A 109 7.08 -2.26 6.17
C GLU A 109 7.71 -3.37 7.02
N ALA A 110 6.93 -4.39 7.40
CA ALA A 110 7.41 -5.54 8.16
C ALA A 110 8.49 -6.34 7.41
N SER A 111 8.29 -6.57 6.11
CA SER A 111 9.25 -7.29 5.25
C SER A 111 10.56 -6.52 5.11
N LEU A 112 10.49 -5.21 4.87
CA LEU A 112 11.67 -4.35 4.78
C LEU A 112 12.41 -4.29 6.10
N ARG A 113 11.71 -4.08 7.22
CA ARG A 113 12.30 -4.07 8.56
C ARG A 113 13.02 -5.38 8.85
N ARG A 114 12.37 -6.53 8.60
CA ARG A 114 12.97 -7.85 8.79
C ARG A 114 14.25 -8.02 7.95
N LYS A 115 14.22 -7.63 6.67
CA LYS A 115 15.38 -7.73 5.77
C LYS A 115 16.56 -6.89 6.27
N LEU A 116 16.30 -5.67 6.72
CA LEU A 116 17.35 -4.77 7.20
C LEU A 116 17.94 -5.24 8.53
N LEU A 117 17.11 -5.74 9.46
CA LEU A 117 17.58 -6.25 10.75
C LEU A 117 18.28 -7.61 10.66
N THR A 118 17.95 -8.43 9.66
CA THR A 118 18.62 -9.73 9.45
C THR A 118 19.97 -9.57 8.74
N ASN A 119 20.20 -8.44 8.06
CA ASN A 119 21.44 -8.22 7.32
C ASN A 119 22.63 -8.06 8.28
N ARG A 120 23.76 -8.70 7.93
CA ARG A 120 25.02 -8.68 8.68
C ARG A 120 25.97 -7.57 8.26
N ASP A 121 25.62 -6.79 7.22
CA ASP A 121 26.45 -5.70 6.73
C ASP A 121 26.64 -4.63 7.82
N PRO A 122 27.90 -4.27 8.16
CA PRO A 122 28.18 -3.28 9.20
C PRO A 122 27.55 -1.90 8.91
N LEU A 123 27.50 -1.51 7.63
CA LEU A 123 26.90 -0.24 7.20
C LEU A 123 25.39 -0.20 7.47
N ILE A 124 24.66 -1.27 7.14
CA ILE A 124 23.21 -1.33 7.34
C ILE A 124 22.90 -1.35 8.83
N THR A 125 23.72 -2.05 9.63
CA THR A 125 23.57 -2.07 11.09
C THR A 125 23.81 -0.70 11.71
N ALA A 126 24.81 0.05 11.22
CA ALA A 126 25.07 1.41 11.67
C ALA A 126 23.91 2.36 11.32
N VAL A 127 23.39 2.30 10.08
CA VAL A 127 22.24 3.09 9.65
C VAL A 127 20.99 2.76 10.45
N ALA A 128 20.76 1.47 10.75
CA ALA A 128 19.61 1.03 11.54
C ALA A 128 19.62 1.59 12.97
N ARG A 129 20.81 1.72 13.58
CA ARG A 129 20.98 2.32 14.92
C ARG A 129 20.68 3.82 14.93
N GLU A 130 21.00 4.52 13.85
CA GLU A 130 20.80 5.97 13.72
C GLU A 130 19.39 6.36 13.24
N ASP A 131 18.54 5.41 12.86
CA ASP A 131 17.15 5.71 12.47
C ASP A 131 16.31 6.06 13.71
N ALA A 132 16.34 7.34 14.08
CA ALA A 132 15.50 7.96 15.10
C ALA A 132 14.03 8.16 14.64
N GLY A 133 13.53 7.28 13.76
CA GLY A 133 12.17 7.33 13.24
C GLY A 133 11.98 8.38 12.14
N TYR A 134 12.99 8.62 11.30
CA TYR A 134 12.83 9.46 10.10
C TYR A 134 11.94 8.78 9.07
N THR A 135 12.06 7.46 8.98
CA THR A 135 11.27 6.58 8.11
C THR A 135 10.19 5.82 8.89
N PRO A 136 9.15 5.28 8.23
CA PRO A 136 8.12 4.48 8.91
C PRO A 136 8.63 3.13 9.46
N LEU A 137 9.86 2.73 9.09
CA LEU A 137 10.46 1.46 9.51
C LEU A 137 10.92 1.46 10.98
N SER A 138 11.21 2.64 11.54
CA SER A 138 11.63 2.86 12.94
C SER A 138 12.62 1.80 13.43
N LEU A 139 13.76 1.68 12.76
CA LEU A 139 14.70 0.59 12.97
C LEU A 139 15.39 0.63 14.35
N GLY A 140 15.59 1.83 14.91
CA GLY A 140 16.21 2.03 16.22
C GLY A 140 15.30 1.82 17.43
N CYS A 141 14.00 1.59 17.24
CA CYS A 141 13.05 1.37 18.32
C CYS A 141 12.74 -0.13 18.46
N GLU A 142 13.07 -0.73 19.60
CA GLU A 142 12.59 -2.07 19.97
C GLU A 142 11.09 -1.99 20.38
N LEU A 143 10.31 -3.01 19.97
CA LEU A 143 8.87 -3.27 20.20
C LEU A 143 7.93 -2.71 19.09
N ILE A 144 7.00 -3.46 18.49
CA ILE A 144 6.14 -4.56 18.98
C ILE A 144 6.05 -5.69 17.90
N PRO A 145 5.93 -6.98 18.27
CA PRO A 145 5.63 -8.08 17.35
C PRO A 145 4.29 -7.86 16.63
N VAL A 146 4.30 -7.86 15.31
CA VAL A 146 3.11 -7.67 14.44
C VAL A 146 2.16 -8.88 14.50
N ASP A 147 2.53 -9.94 15.22
CA ASP A 147 1.82 -11.22 15.26
C ASP A 147 0.51 -11.19 16.07
N LEU A 148 0.13 -10.08 16.71
CA LEU A 148 -1.10 -9.97 17.51
C LEU A 148 -2.30 -9.29 16.84
N GLN A 149 -2.23 -8.94 15.55
CA GLN A 149 -3.33 -8.24 14.86
C GLN A 149 -4.11 -9.07 13.85
N MET A 150 -3.85 -10.38 13.77
CA MET A 150 -4.57 -11.31 12.88
C MET A 150 -5.69 -12.12 13.56
N ASP A 151 -5.92 -11.94 14.86
CA ASP A 151 -7.03 -12.59 15.58
C ASP A 151 -8.10 -11.56 15.96
N ILE A 152 -8.93 -11.16 15.00
CA ILE A 152 -10.28 -10.67 15.30
C ILE A 152 -11.25 -11.42 14.38
N LYS A 153 -12.03 -12.27 15.06
CA LYS A 153 -13.21 -13.07 14.70
C LYS A 153 -14.02 -12.62 13.49
#